data_AF-A0A5E4PXS9-F1
#
_entry.id   AF-A0A5E4PXS9-F1
#
_cell.length_a   1.000
_cell.length_b   1.000
_cell.length_c   1.000
_cell.angle_alpha   90.00
_cell.angle_beta   90.00
_cell.angle_gamma   90.00
#
_symmetry.space_group_name_H-M   'P 1'
#
loop_
_entity.id
_entity.type
_entity.pdbx_description
1 polymer ?
#
loop_
_entity_poly.entity_id
_entity_poly.type
_entity_poly.pdbx_seq_one_letter_code
_entity_poly.pdbx_strand_id
1 'polypeptide(L)'
;MALELLEATSKCRLPHRPDQTLCMRSGIHMGPCVAGIVGSKMPRYCLFGDTINTASRMESTGEPMKIQISDDVKRALDRTGLFVTSRRGLIDVKGKGEMVTHWLDGRTGPSPARPTTSLDCTPSFLERIHSQGRTSPRYQSIKRNNC
;
A
#
# COMPACT_ATOMS: atom_id res chain seq x y z
N MET A 1 -2.66 -9.89 4.39
CA MET A 1 -2.52 -8.41 4.44
C MET A 1 -3.49 -7.67 3.52
N ALA A 2 -3.29 -7.57 2.19
CA ALA A 2 -4.13 -6.69 1.34
C ALA A 2 -5.65 -6.99 1.42
N LEU A 3 -6.04 -8.26 1.36
CA LEU A 3 -7.43 -8.70 1.55
C LEU A 3 -8.01 -8.30 2.92
N GLU A 4 -7.21 -8.40 3.98
CA GLU A 4 -7.65 -8.03 5.33
C GLU A 4 -7.80 -6.52 5.49
N LEU A 5 -6.95 -5.73 4.82
CA LEU A 5 -7.06 -4.29 4.84
C LEU A 5 -8.35 -3.84 4.13
N LEU A 6 -8.66 -4.46 2.98
CA LEU A 6 -9.91 -4.25 2.28
C LEU A 6 -11.14 -4.58 3.15
N GLU A 7 -11.07 -5.69 3.89
CA GLU A 7 -12.10 -6.08 4.87
C GLU A 7 -12.20 -5.12 6.06
N ALA A 8 -11.07 -4.61 6.56
CA ALA A 8 -11.06 -3.62 7.64
C ALA A 8 -11.65 -2.28 7.18
N THR A 9 -11.35 -1.87 5.95
CA THR A 9 -11.86 -0.64 5.34
C THR A 9 -13.38 -0.67 5.20
N SER A 10 -13.98 -1.80 4.84
CA SER A 10 -15.45 -1.91 4.74
C SER A 10 -16.16 -1.76 6.10
N LYS A 11 -15.48 -2.08 7.20
CA LYS A 11 -15.98 -1.93 8.58
C LYS A 11 -15.69 -0.54 9.17
N CYS A 12 -14.85 0.26 8.53
CA CYS A 12 -14.45 1.57 9.01
C CYS A 12 -15.50 2.63 8.66
N ARG A 13 -16.09 3.27 9.67
CA ARG A 13 -16.97 4.43 9.51
C ARG A 13 -16.25 5.71 9.91
N LEU A 14 -16.37 6.75 9.09
CA LEU A 14 -15.75 8.05 9.35
C LEU A 14 -16.59 8.83 10.37
N PRO A 15 -16.04 9.26 11.52
CA PRO A 15 -16.79 9.99 12.54
C PRO A 15 -17.44 11.29 12.04
N HIS A 16 -16.79 11.96 11.10
CA HIS A 16 -17.25 13.24 10.55
C HIS A 16 -18.14 13.09 9.29
N ARG A 17 -18.30 11.86 8.77
CA ARG A 17 -19.16 11.52 7.61
C ARG A 17 -19.68 10.07 7.73
N PRO A 18 -20.69 9.82 8.56
CA PRO A 18 -21.16 8.45 8.83
C PRO A 18 -21.87 7.80 7.64
N ASP A 19 -22.35 8.60 6.68
CA ASP A 19 -23.09 8.15 5.50
C ASP A 19 -22.17 7.71 4.35
N GLN A 20 -20.87 7.98 4.45
CA GLN A 20 -19.89 7.65 3.43
C GLN A 20 -19.03 6.47 3.88
N THR A 21 -18.98 5.41 3.07
CA THR A 21 -18.07 4.29 3.25
C THR A 21 -16.68 4.64 2.71
N LEU A 22 -15.64 4.24 3.44
CA LEU A 22 -14.28 4.37 2.96
C LEU A 22 -14.04 3.35 1.84
N CYS A 23 -13.62 3.81 0.67
CA CYS A 23 -13.26 2.95 -0.46
C CYS A 23 -11.75 2.93 -0.63
N MET A 24 -11.15 1.74 -0.65
CA MET A 24 -9.73 1.56 -0.91
C MET A 24 -9.51 0.96 -2.30
N ARG A 25 -8.41 1.35 -2.95
CA ARG A 25 -7.85 0.65 -4.11
C ARG A 25 -6.47 0.09 -3.73
N SER A 26 -6.09 -1.04 -4.30
CA SER A 26 -4.78 -1.64 -4.08
C SER A 26 -4.24 -2.23 -5.37
N GLY A 27 -2.94 -2.02 -5.61
CA GLY A 27 -2.20 -2.60 -6.72
C GLY A 27 -1.00 -3.39 -6.22
N ILE A 28 -0.77 -4.58 -6.78
CA ILE A 28 0.34 -5.45 -6.38
C ILE A 28 1.14 -5.86 -7.62
N HIS A 29 2.45 -5.69 -7.52
CA HIS A 29 3.42 -6.15 -8.50
C HIS A 29 4.68 -6.66 -7.78
N MET A 30 5.44 -7.54 -8.43
CA MET A 30 6.66 -8.14 -7.89
C MET A 30 7.79 -7.99 -8.89
N GLY A 31 8.98 -7.65 -8.39
CA GLY A 31 10.19 -7.50 -9.19
C GLY A 31 11.34 -6.95 -8.36
N PRO A 32 12.55 -6.83 -8.97
CA PRO A 32 13.71 -6.27 -8.30
C PRO A 32 13.51 -4.79 -7.97
N CYS A 33 14.06 -4.33 -6.84
CA CYS A 33 14.10 -2.92 -6.47
C CYS A 33 15.36 -2.60 -5.68
N VAL A 34 15.69 -1.32 -5.61
CA VAL A 34 16.82 -0.80 -4.83
C VAL A 34 16.25 0.01 -3.67
N ALA A 35 16.79 -0.18 -2.47
CA ALA A 35 16.42 0.58 -1.28
C ALA A 35 17.59 1.45 -0.81
N GLY A 36 17.30 2.63 -0.24
CA GLY A 36 18.34 3.49 0.31
C GLY A 36 17.80 4.63 1.18
N ILE A 37 18.71 5.32 1.86
CA ILE A 37 18.41 6.53 2.63
C ILE A 37 18.72 7.75 1.77
N VAL A 38 17.75 8.65 1.63
CA VAL A 38 17.87 9.89 0.85
C VAL A 38 17.93 11.10 1.79
N GLY A 39 18.97 11.90 1.63
CA GLY A 39 19.18 13.17 2.33
C GLY A 39 19.94 13.01 3.66
N SER A 40 20.94 13.86 3.89
CA SER A 40 21.80 13.77 5.08
C SER A 40 21.19 14.44 6.32
N LYS A 41 20.48 15.56 6.16
CA LYS A 41 19.86 16.30 7.28
C LYS A 41 18.46 15.77 7.65
N MET A 42 17.74 15.21 6.68
CA MET A 42 16.41 14.64 6.85
C MET A 42 16.35 13.29 6.11
N PRO A 43 16.92 12.24 6.71
CA PRO A 43 17.02 10.93 6.07
C PRO A 43 15.63 10.34 5.84
N ARG A 44 15.34 9.97 4.59
CA ARG A 44 14.11 9.29 4.19
C ARG A 44 14.46 7.94 3.60
N TYR A 45 13.85 6.87 4.12
CA TYR A 45 13.96 5.56 3.48
C TYR A 45 13.12 5.54 2.20
N CYS A 46 13.77 5.27 1.08
CA CYS A 46 13.16 5.30 -0.23
C CYS A 46 13.46 3.98 -0.96
N LEU A 47 12.45 3.51 -1.67
CA LEU A 47 12.57 2.43 -2.65
C LEU A 47 12.61 3.07 -4.04
N PHE A 48 13.40 2.48 -4.93
CA PHE A 48 13.56 2.89 -6.31
C PHE A 48 13.52 1.67 -7.23
N GLY A 49 13.08 1.89 -8.46
CA GLY A 49 13.08 0.87 -9.50
C GLY A 49 11.79 0.89 -10.32
N ASP A 50 11.81 0.10 -11.38
CA ASP A 50 10.66 -0.04 -12.26
C ASP A 50 9.49 -0.79 -11.60
N THR A 51 9.80 -1.72 -10.68
CA THR A 51 8.80 -2.49 -9.93
C THR A 51 7.84 -1.61 -9.15
N ILE A 52 8.34 -0.56 -8.46
CA ILE A 52 7.48 0.34 -7.68
C ILE A 52 6.61 1.22 -8.59
N ASN A 53 7.13 1.60 -9.77
CA ASN A 53 6.36 2.37 -10.75
C ASN A 53 5.24 1.50 -11.31
N THR A 54 5.54 0.27 -11.71
CA THR A 54 4.54 -0.69 -12.19
C THR A 54 3.50 -1.00 -11.11
N ALA A 55 3.92 -1.20 -9.85
CA ALA A 55 3.00 -1.38 -8.72
C ALA A 55 2.06 -0.18 -8.55
N SER A 56 2.57 1.05 -8.64
CA SER A 56 1.74 2.25 -8.60
C SER A 56 0.73 2.30 -9.75
N ARG A 57 1.07 1.75 -10.93
CA ARG A 57 0.13 1.65 -12.06
C ARG A 57 -0.94 0.61 -11.83
N MET A 58 -0.59 -0.51 -11.19
CA MET A 58 -1.59 -1.51 -10.76
C MET A 58 -2.58 -0.90 -9.75
N GLU A 59 -2.16 0.07 -8.93
CA GLU A 59 -3.08 0.75 -8.00
C GLU A 59 -3.92 1.82 -8.71
N SER A 60 -3.28 2.68 -9.50
CA SER A 60 -3.94 3.82 -10.15
C SER A 60 -4.94 3.42 -11.22
N THR A 61 -4.71 2.30 -11.91
CA THR A 61 -5.63 1.76 -12.93
C THR A 61 -6.68 0.81 -12.33
N GLY A 62 -6.64 0.58 -11.02
CA GLY A 62 -7.54 -0.32 -10.31
C GLY A 62 -8.94 0.25 -10.10
N GLU A 63 -9.89 -0.64 -9.84
CA GLU A 63 -11.25 -0.27 -9.47
C GLU A 63 -11.39 -0.13 -7.94
N PRO A 64 -12.25 0.77 -7.45
CA PRO A 64 -12.58 0.86 -6.03
C PRO A 64 -12.99 -0.50 -5.45
N MET A 65 -12.54 -0.78 -4.24
CA MET A 65 -12.80 -2.02 -3.51
C MET A 65 -12.28 -3.29 -4.18
N LYS A 66 -11.35 -3.17 -5.13
CA LYS A 66 -10.67 -4.30 -5.76
C LYS A 66 -9.16 -4.21 -5.61
N ILE A 67 -8.52 -5.38 -5.71
CA ILE A 67 -7.07 -5.52 -5.67
C ILE A 67 -6.60 -5.97 -7.05
N GLN A 68 -5.88 -5.11 -7.75
CA GLN A 68 -5.30 -5.43 -9.05
C GLN A 68 -3.91 -6.04 -8.87
N ILE A 69 -3.63 -7.10 -9.62
CA ILE A 69 -2.33 -7.77 -9.62
C ILE A 69 -1.80 -7.95 -11.04
N SER A 70 -0.48 -7.87 -11.21
CA SER A 70 0.20 -8.21 -12.46
C SER A 70 0.26 -9.73 -12.71
N ASP A 71 0.48 -10.15 -13.95
CA ASP A 71 0.65 -11.57 -14.31
C ASP A 71 1.75 -12.28 -13.49
N ASP A 72 2.88 -11.64 -13.22
CA ASP A 72 3.98 -12.22 -12.44
C ASP A 72 3.54 -12.61 -11.02
N VAL A 73 2.74 -11.75 -10.39
CA VAL A 73 2.17 -12.01 -9.07
C VAL A 73 1.16 -13.15 -9.15
N LYS A 74 0.31 -13.18 -10.18
CA LYS A 74 -0.66 -14.26 -10.39
C LYS A 74 0.05 -15.62 -10.47
N ARG A 75 1.12 -15.73 -11.26
CA ARG A 75 1.94 -16.96 -11.34
C ARG A 75 2.55 -17.35 -10.01
N ALA A 76 3.01 -16.37 -9.22
CA ALA A 76 3.53 -16.64 -7.88
C ALA A 76 2.43 -17.13 -6.93
N LEU A 77 1.23 -16.57 -7.00
CA LEU A 77 0.08 -16.98 -6.17
C LEU A 77 -0.46 -18.37 -6.56
N ASP A 78 -0.46 -18.70 -7.85
CA ASP A 78 -0.88 -20.02 -8.36
C ASP A 78 -0.02 -21.14 -7.75
N ARG A 79 1.29 -20.90 -7.59
CA ARG A 79 2.20 -21.87 -6.96
C ARG A 79 1.82 -22.17 -5.51
N THR A 80 1.24 -21.20 -4.82
CA THR A 80 0.76 -21.38 -3.44
C THR A 80 -0.57 -22.11 -3.42
N GLY A 81 -1.43 -21.93 -4.44
CA GLY A 81 -2.73 -22.59 -4.56
C GLY A 81 -3.79 -22.15 -3.55
N LEU A 82 -3.52 -21.08 -2.79
CA LEU A 82 -4.39 -20.61 -1.70
C LEU A 82 -5.27 -19.41 -2.08
N PHE A 83 -5.04 -18.81 -3.24
CA PHE A 83 -5.65 -17.54 -3.63
C PHE A 83 -6.57 -17.71 -4.83
N VAL A 84 -7.67 -16.95 -4.82
CA VAL A 84 -8.65 -16.91 -5.91
C VAL A 84 -8.40 -15.64 -6.70
N THR A 85 -8.17 -15.80 -8.00
CA THR A 85 -7.88 -14.69 -8.91
C THR A 85 -8.73 -14.78 -10.16
N SER A 86 -9.24 -13.64 -10.64
CA SER A 86 -9.99 -13.52 -11.89
C SER A 86 -9.21 -12.72 -12.93
N ARG A 87 -9.28 -13.11 -14.21
CA ARG A 87 -8.62 -12.35 -15.28
C ARG A 87 -9.36 -11.03 -15.53
N ARG A 88 -8.64 -9.91 -15.50
CA ARG A 88 -9.18 -8.59 -15.86
C ARG A 88 -9.11 -8.37 -17.37
N GLY A 89 -7.95 -8.64 -17.96
CA GLY A 89 -7.66 -8.37 -19.37
C GLY A 89 -6.34 -7.66 -19.57
N LEU A 90 -6.15 -7.12 -20.78
CA LEU A 90 -5.00 -6.31 -21.15
C LEU A 90 -5.23 -4.86 -20.70
N ILE A 91 -4.22 -4.27 -20.06
CA ILE A 91 -4.22 -2.87 -19.61
C ILE A 91 -2.93 -2.25 -20.12
N ASP A 92 -3.02 -1.07 -20.74
CA ASP A 92 -1.84 -0.32 -21.15
C ASP A 92 -1.14 0.29 -19.93
N VAL A 93 0.10 -0.11 -19.71
CA VAL A 93 0.95 0.35 -18.62
C VAL A 93 2.07 1.18 -19.22
N LYS A 94 2.08 2.47 -18.85
CA LYS A 94 3.08 3.42 -19.34
C LYS A 94 4.51 2.89 -19.14
N GLY A 95 5.24 2.74 -20.25
CA GLY A 95 6.63 2.27 -20.27
C GLY A 95 6.80 0.75 -20.40
N LYS A 96 5.70 -0.02 -20.31
CA LYS A 96 5.67 -1.48 -20.50
C LYS A 96 4.80 -1.92 -21.68
N GLY A 97 3.87 -1.07 -22.11
CA GLY A 97 2.86 -1.40 -23.12
C GLY A 97 1.71 -2.21 -22.50
N GLU A 98 1.05 -3.03 -23.31
CA GLU A 98 -0.07 -3.83 -22.86
C GLU A 98 0.38 -4.97 -21.93
N MET A 99 -0.17 -4.99 -20.73
CA MET A 99 0.10 -6.02 -19.73
C MET A 99 -1.19 -6.76 -19.36
N VAL A 100 -1.11 -8.08 -19.26
CA VAL A 100 -2.21 -8.88 -18.71
C VAL A 100 -2.26 -8.65 -17.20
N THR A 101 -3.45 -8.30 -16.72
CA THR A 101 -3.71 -8.06 -15.30
C THR A 101 -4.86 -8.92 -14.81
N HIS A 102 -4.88 -9.14 -13.50
CA HIS A 102 -5.84 -9.97 -12.81
C HIS A 102 -6.38 -9.23 -11.58
N TRP A 103 -7.55 -9.65 -11.13
CA TRP A 103 -8.12 -9.29 -9.83
C TRP A 103 -7.76 -10.37 -8.82
N LEU A 104 -7.41 -9.95 -7.61
CA LEU A 104 -7.31 -10.83 -6.46
C LEU A 104 -8.62 -10.74 -5.68
N ASP A 105 -9.45 -11.77 -5.80
CA ASP A 105 -10.82 -11.78 -5.24
C ASP A 105 -10.85 -12.31 -3.81
N GLY A 106 -9.92 -13.20 -3.45
CA GLY A 106 -9.91 -13.79 -2.13
C GLY A 106 -8.86 -14.86 -1.92
N ARG A 107 -9.07 -15.65 -0.87
CA ARG A 107 -8.30 -16.85 -0.57
C ARG A 107 -9.22 -17.99 -0.17
N THR A 108 -8.79 -19.22 -0.42
CA THR A 108 -9.51 -20.44 -0.07
C THR A 108 -9.09 -20.95 1.32
N GLY A 109 -7.88 -20.62 1.79
CA GLY A 109 -7.35 -21.04 3.10
C GLY A 109 -7.75 -20.12 4.28
N PRO A 110 -7.59 -20.60 5.53
CA PRO A 110 -7.84 -19.78 6.72
C PRO A 110 -6.91 -18.57 6.75
N SER A 111 -7.34 -17.52 7.46
CA SER A 111 -6.46 -16.38 7.72
C SER A 111 -5.20 -16.84 8.44
N PRO A 112 -4.00 -16.34 8.06
CA PRO A 112 -2.88 -16.46 8.95
C PRO A 112 -3.32 -15.84 10.27
N ALA A 113 -3.21 -16.61 11.35
CA ALA A 113 -3.53 -16.15 12.68
C ALA A 113 -2.66 -14.90 12.94
N ARG A 114 -3.31 -13.76 13.18
CA ARG A 114 -2.57 -12.59 13.61
C ARG A 114 -1.98 -12.91 14.99
N PRO A 115 -0.67 -12.74 15.23
CA PRO A 115 -0.22 -12.64 16.59
C PRO A 115 -0.95 -11.43 17.20
N THR A 116 -1.78 -11.69 18.21
CA THR A 116 -2.43 -10.67 19.04
C THR A 116 -1.36 -10.00 19.91
N THR A 117 -0.33 -9.42 19.31
CA THR A 117 0.60 -8.55 20.03
C THR A 117 -0.02 -7.17 20.05
N SER A 118 -0.25 -6.64 21.25
CA SER A 118 -0.69 -5.28 21.50
C SER A 118 0.09 -4.29 20.63
N LEU A 119 -0.58 -3.20 20.22
CA LEU A 119 -0.08 -2.12 19.37
C LEU A 119 1.09 -1.31 19.96
N ASP A 120 1.84 -1.85 20.93
CA ASP A 120 3.01 -1.22 21.53
C ASP A 120 4.26 -1.61 20.73
N CYS A 121 4.28 -1.24 19.46
CA CYS A 121 5.46 -1.35 18.61
C CYS A 121 5.85 0.05 18.15
N THR A 122 6.12 0.97 19.08
CA THR A 122 7.03 2.07 18.74
C THR A 122 8.39 1.43 18.45
N PRO A 123 8.90 1.49 17.20
CA PRO A 123 10.27 1.11 16.93
C PRO A 123 11.17 1.93 17.86
N SER A 124 12.17 1.29 18.48
CA SER A 124 13.11 1.96 19.40
C SER A 124 13.79 3.20 18.80
N PHE A 125 13.86 3.29 17.47
CA PHE A 125 14.29 4.47 16.74
C PHE A 125 13.33 5.67 16.88
N LEU A 126 12.01 5.45 16.79
CA LEU A 126 11.01 6.50 16.98
C LEU A 126 10.92 6.95 18.44
N GLU A 127 11.13 6.03 19.39
CA GLU A 127 11.28 6.37 20.81
C GLU A 127 12.46 7.33 21.03
N ARG A 128 13.57 7.10 20.32
CA ARG A 128 14.77 7.95 20.34
C ARG A 128 14.55 9.33 19.71
N ILE A 129 13.63 9.43 18.74
CA ILE A 129 13.22 10.71 18.14
C ILE A 129 12.28 11.49 19.07
N HIS A 130 11.44 10.81 19.85
CA HIS A 130 10.55 11.45 20.82
C HIS A 130 11.31 11.92 22.07
N SER A 131 12.38 11.22 22.47
CA SER A 131 13.24 11.63 23.59
C SER A 131 14.18 12.80 23.25
N GLN A 132 14.48 13.01 21.96
CA GLN A 132 15.17 14.20 21.48
C GLN A 132 14.13 15.25 21.11
N GLY A 133 13.87 16.18 22.02
CA GLY A 133 12.84 17.23 21.90
C GLY A 133 12.71 17.79 20.48
N ARG A 134 11.46 17.89 20.01
CA ARG A 134 11.05 18.47 18.72
C ARG A 134 11.78 19.80 18.47
N THR A 135 12.83 19.75 17.66
CA THR A 135 13.21 20.88 16.82
C THR A 135 13.39 20.37 15.40
N SER A 136 12.27 20.15 14.71
CA SER A 136 12.28 20.00 13.25
C SER A 136 12.22 21.41 12.63
N PRO A 137 13.27 21.91 11.98
CA PRO A 137 13.22 23.19 11.30
C PRO A 137 12.70 22.98 9.88
N ARG A 138 11.42 22.63 9.70
CA ARG A 138 10.67 22.74 8.42
C ARG A 138 9.21 22.28 8.52
N TYR A 139 8.41 23.03 9.26
CA TYR A 139 7.00 23.27 8.93
C TYR A 139 6.59 24.54 9.67
N GLN A 140 6.99 25.70 9.15
CA GLN A 140 6.37 26.94 9.58
C GLN A 140 4.99 26.99 8.95
N SER A 141 3.97 26.94 9.81
CA SER A 141 2.58 27.22 9.45
C SER A 141 2.54 28.55 8.71
N ILE A 142 2.13 28.54 7.44
CA ILE A 142 1.76 29.77 6.73
C ILE A 142 0.60 30.36 7.52
N LYS A 143 0.88 31.41 8.31
CA LYS A 143 -0.16 32.22 8.93
C LYS A 143 -1.02 32.79 7.80
N ARG A 144 -2.26 32.32 7.70
CA ARG A 144 -3.32 33.07 7.04
C ARG A 144 -3.46 34.38 7.83
N ASN A 145 -2.97 35.47 7.24
CA ASN A 145 -3.35 36.80 7.71
C ASN A 145 -4.77 37.05 7.24
N ASN A 146 -5.67 37.31 8.18
CA ASN A 146 -6.97 37.91 7.91
C ASN A 146 -6.75 39.39 7.58
N CYS A 147 -7.08 39.77 6.35
CA CYS A 147 -7.92 40.90 5.96
C CYS A 147 -8.59 40.52 4.64
#